data_AF-A0A6H1Q8S4-F1
#
_entry.id   AF-A0A6H1Q8S4-F1
#
_cell.length_a   1.000
_cell.length_b   1.000
_cell.length_c   1.000
_cell.angle_alpha   90.00
_cell.angle_beta   90.00
_cell.angle_gamma   90.00
#
_symmetry.space_group_name_H-M   'P 1'
#
loop_
_entity.id
_entity.type
_entity.pdbx_description
1 polymer ?
#
loop_
_entity_poly.entity_id
_entity_poly.type
_entity_poly.pdbx_seq_one_letter_code
_entity_poly.pdbx_strand_id
1 'polypeptide(L)'
;MAPFKCGLLAACLLAASGAFAGQDAPPPDLSGVLTGSTNAAHESSIESDIPAIRLSSLKEAALGYGVRSGLARRSYEIGKMLSANESLLDGIFNFAALVLERNVMPPVLSYGQVSLNLPDTETIRVADATYRIESQARFVTAPTNWRDYLLHDFQYQVEVPATSLLPKNDAEKKVWEKYVSQGWDIGFKQADEIFGQSLARLERDYKGMVLYKSLLAKGMISKPYVAESKMGVTGNGNEININDRVLRITAKPQLQTNPAIWKPVAVPR
;
A
#
# COMPACT_ATOMS: atom_id res chain seq x y z
N MET A 1 -53.35 43.06 -2.72
CA MET A 1 -53.75 43.20 -1.31
C MET A 1 -52.50 42.99 -0.46
N ALA A 2 -52.37 43.80 0.59
CA ALA A 2 -51.17 44.15 1.32
C ALA A 2 -50.41 42.98 2.01
N PRO A 3 -49.15 43.24 2.45
CA PRO A 3 -48.07 42.27 2.63
C PRO A 3 -47.79 41.95 4.11
N PHE A 4 -47.06 40.86 4.40
CA PHE A 4 -46.45 40.65 5.70
C PHE A 4 -44.92 40.66 5.63
N LYS A 5 -44.40 41.57 6.47
CA LYS A 5 -43.01 41.90 6.80
C LYS A 5 -42.29 40.72 7.48
N CYS A 6 -41.03 40.48 7.12
CA CYS A 6 -39.82 40.87 7.86
C CYS A 6 -39.58 40.08 9.16
N GLY A 7 -38.61 39.16 9.10
CA GLY A 7 -38.04 38.47 10.25
C GLY A 7 -36.63 37.99 9.90
N LEU A 8 -35.66 38.87 10.13
CA LEU A 8 -34.22 38.63 9.99
C LEU A 8 -33.81 37.52 10.98
N LEU A 9 -33.32 36.38 10.49
CA LEU A 9 -32.56 35.41 11.30
C LEU A 9 -31.28 35.08 10.56
N ALA A 10 -30.25 35.89 10.83
CA ALA A 10 -28.88 35.59 10.49
C ALA A 10 -28.40 34.45 11.41
N ALA A 11 -28.52 33.21 10.95
CA ALA A 11 -27.84 32.09 11.57
C ALA A 11 -26.39 32.07 11.06
N CYS A 12 -25.46 32.56 11.88
CA CYS A 12 -24.04 32.28 11.76
C CYS A 12 -23.82 30.76 11.84
N LEU A 13 -23.76 30.09 10.69
CA LEU A 13 -23.09 28.80 10.60
C LEU A 13 -21.59 29.06 10.70
N LEU A 14 -21.09 29.00 11.93
CA LEU A 14 -19.70 28.68 12.21
C LEU A 14 -19.40 27.36 11.50
N ALA A 15 -18.72 27.45 10.35
CA ALA A 15 -17.96 26.33 9.83
C ALA A 15 -16.90 26.01 10.88
N ALA A 16 -17.18 25.00 11.71
CA ALA A 16 -16.16 24.33 12.48
C ALA A 16 -15.20 23.72 11.45
N SER A 17 -14.08 24.41 11.23
CA SER A 17 -12.90 23.87 10.61
C SER A 17 -12.48 22.66 11.44
N GLY A 18 -13.00 21.49 11.08
CA GLY A 18 -12.51 20.21 11.57
C GLY A 18 -11.06 20.09 11.12
N ALA A 19 -10.16 20.47 12.00
CA ALA A 19 -8.74 20.28 11.82
C ALA A 19 -8.50 18.79 11.52
N PHE A 20 -7.88 18.54 10.38
CA PHE A 20 -7.34 17.25 9.96
C PHE A 20 -6.13 16.91 10.87
N ALA A 21 -6.37 16.73 12.16
CA ALA A 21 -5.34 16.60 13.20
C ALA A 21 -5.13 15.15 13.68
N GLY A 22 -5.58 14.16 12.89
CA GLY A 22 -5.61 12.75 13.29
C GLY A 22 -4.54 11.85 12.67
N GLN A 23 -3.70 12.33 11.75
CA GLN A 23 -2.71 11.50 11.04
C GLN A 23 -1.24 11.72 11.46
N ASP A 24 -0.92 12.80 12.16
CA ASP A 24 0.48 13.15 12.48
C ASP A 24 0.91 12.85 13.93
N ALA A 25 -0.02 12.51 14.82
CA ALA A 25 0.32 12.15 16.18
C ALA A 25 1.01 10.77 16.21
N PRO A 26 2.19 10.62 16.85
CA PRO A 26 2.85 9.33 16.93
C PRO A 26 1.94 8.32 17.66
N PRO A 27 1.76 7.11 17.13
CA PRO A 27 1.09 6.04 17.85
C PRO A 27 1.75 5.82 19.22
N PRO A 28 0.97 5.43 20.25
CA PRO A 28 1.48 5.25 21.60
C PRO A 28 2.64 4.25 21.58
N ASP A 29 3.68 4.53 22.35
CA ASP A 29 4.75 3.57 22.61
C ASP A 29 4.27 2.49 23.60
N LEU A 30 5.07 1.43 23.79
CA LEU A 30 4.68 0.32 24.67
C LEU A 30 4.31 0.83 26.08
N SER A 31 5.05 1.80 26.62
CA SER A 31 4.71 2.46 27.88
C SER A 31 3.36 3.16 27.84
N GLY A 32 3.03 3.91 26.79
CA GLY A 32 1.74 4.57 26.60
C GLY A 32 0.58 3.60 26.48
N VAL A 33 0.77 2.48 25.78
CA VAL A 33 -0.22 1.39 25.67
C VAL A 33 -0.48 0.74 27.03
N LEU A 34 0.57 0.52 27.83
CA LEU A 34 0.44 -0.02 29.17
C LEU A 34 -0.21 1.01 30.12
N THR A 35 0.18 2.28 30.06
CA THR A 35 -0.30 3.35 30.96
C THR A 35 -1.77 3.72 30.72
N GLY A 36 -2.25 3.63 29.47
CA GLY A 36 -3.67 3.77 29.15
C GLY A 36 -4.59 2.75 29.83
N SER A 37 -4.01 1.67 30.38
CA SER A 37 -4.72 0.66 31.18
C SER A 37 -4.54 0.84 32.69
N THR A 38 -3.70 1.78 33.15
CA THR A 38 -3.33 1.94 34.55
C THR A 38 -3.92 3.20 35.17
N ASN A 39 -5.10 3.09 35.76
CA ASN A 39 -5.55 4.00 36.83
C ASN A 39 -6.34 3.20 37.86
N ALA A 40 -5.62 2.38 38.63
CA ALA A 40 -5.88 1.94 40.01
C ALA A 40 -4.84 0.85 40.34
N ALA A 41 -4.19 0.97 41.50
CA ALA A 41 -3.23 -0.01 42.01
C ALA A 41 -3.60 -0.34 43.46
N HIS A 42 -3.62 -1.63 43.83
CA HIS A 42 -3.22 -2.05 45.18
C HIS A 42 -2.89 -3.54 45.24
N GLU A 43 -1.64 -3.83 45.62
CA GLU A 43 -1.07 -5.17 45.78
C GLU A 43 -2.01 -6.11 46.56
N SER A 44 -2.40 -7.21 45.93
CA SER A 44 -2.45 -8.51 46.62
C SER A 44 -2.48 -9.67 45.63
N SER A 45 -1.74 -10.71 46.02
CA SER A 45 -1.73 -12.06 45.49
C SER A 45 -3.12 -12.61 45.18
N ILE A 46 -3.30 -13.17 43.99
CA ILE A 46 -3.73 -14.56 43.73
C ILE A 46 -3.97 -14.70 42.22
N GLU A 47 -3.05 -15.37 41.52
CA GLU A 47 -3.18 -15.73 40.11
C GLU A 47 -4.22 -16.87 39.89
N SER A 48 -4.90 -17.33 40.95
CA SER A 48 -5.75 -18.51 40.97
C SER A 48 -7.27 -18.26 41.12
N ASP A 49 -7.75 -17.02 40.96
CA ASP A 49 -9.19 -16.69 41.16
C ASP A 49 -9.86 -16.02 39.94
N ILE A 50 -9.21 -16.03 38.78
CA ILE A 50 -9.80 -15.52 37.54
C ILE A 50 -10.58 -16.66 36.86
N PRO A 51 -11.90 -16.51 36.62
CA PRO A 51 -12.68 -17.51 35.89
C PRO A 51 -12.05 -17.82 34.53
N ALA A 52 -11.97 -19.10 34.14
CA ALA A 52 -11.26 -19.52 32.93
C ALA A 52 -11.71 -18.79 31.65
N ILE A 53 -13.01 -18.54 31.51
CA ILE A 53 -13.60 -17.80 30.38
C ILE A 53 -13.15 -16.33 30.39
N ARG A 54 -13.12 -15.70 31.57
CA ARG A 54 -12.64 -14.32 31.71
C ARG A 54 -11.16 -14.22 31.38
N LEU A 55 -10.36 -15.18 31.83
CA LEU A 55 -8.94 -15.26 31.56
C LEU A 55 -8.65 -15.44 30.06
N SER A 56 -9.39 -16.31 29.34
CA SER A 56 -9.20 -16.45 27.89
C SER A 56 -9.59 -15.19 27.13
N SER A 57 -10.74 -14.58 27.44
CA SER A 57 -11.17 -13.33 26.79
C SER A 57 -10.23 -12.16 27.07
N LEU A 58 -9.69 -12.07 28.30
CA LEU A 58 -8.71 -11.05 28.67
C LEU A 58 -7.40 -11.22 27.87
N LYS A 59 -6.92 -12.46 27.74
CA LYS A 59 -5.72 -12.77 26.97
C LYS A 59 -5.88 -12.42 25.49
N GLU A 60 -7.00 -12.81 24.89
CA GLU A 60 -7.28 -12.54 23.48
C GLU A 60 -7.41 -11.03 23.21
N ALA A 61 -8.10 -10.31 24.09
CA ALA A 61 -8.22 -8.85 24.00
C ALA A 61 -6.87 -8.14 24.19
N ALA A 62 -6.09 -8.54 25.19
CA ALA A 62 -4.75 -8.02 25.47
C ALA A 62 -3.81 -8.24 24.29
N LEU A 63 -3.76 -9.49 23.79
CA LEU A 63 -2.92 -9.87 22.66
C LEU A 63 -3.31 -9.10 21.40
N GLY A 64 -4.60 -9.08 21.05
CA GLY A 64 -5.07 -8.37 19.86
C GLY A 64 -4.82 -6.86 19.94
N TYR A 65 -4.97 -6.27 21.12
CA TYR A 65 -4.63 -4.85 21.34
C TYR A 65 -3.14 -4.59 21.21
N GLY A 66 -2.30 -5.45 21.82
CA GLY A 66 -0.85 -5.38 21.70
C GLY A 66 -0.38 -5.47 20.25
N VAL A 67 -0.92 -6.43 19.48
CA VAL A 67 -0.59 -6.61 18.05
C VAL A 67 -0.92 -5.36 17.25
N ARG A 68 -2.16 -4.84 17.35
CA ARG A 68 -2.55 -3.63 16.61
C ARG A 68 -1.71 -2.41 17.00
N SER A 69 -1.39 -2.28 18.29
CA SER A 69 -0.58 -1.17 18.79
C SER A 69 0.87 -1.24 18.31
N GLY A 70 1.50 -2.41 18.42
CA GLY A 70 2.87 -2.64 17.96
C GLY A 70 3.00 -2.48 16.45
N LEU A 71 2.03 -2.99 15.69
CA LEU A 71 1.94 -2.81 14.24
C LEU A 71 1.89 -1.32 13.88
N ALA A 72 0.93 -0.58 14.45
CA ALA A 72 0.76 0.84 14.16
C ALA A 72 2.03 1.65 14.50
N ARG A 73 2.64 1.37 15.66
CA ARG A 73 3.88 2.03 16.06
C ARG A 73 5.02 1.76 15.10
N ARG A 74 5.23 0.49 14.74
CA ARG A 74 6.31 0.12 13.84
C ARG A 74 6.09 0.66 12.42
N SER A 75 4.87 0.62 11.91
CA SER A 75 4.51 1.26 10.63
C SER A 75 4.79 2.77 10.64
N TYR A 76 4.56 3.46 11.76
CA TYR A 76 4.90 4.88 11.90
C TYR A 76 6.41 5.12 11.86
N GLU A 77 7.20 4.31 12.56
CA GLU A 77 8.66 4.38 12.55
C GLU A 77 9.23 4.16 11.13
N ILE A 78 8.70 3.16 10.41
CA ILE A 78 9.05 2.91 9.02
C ILE A 78 8.65 4.10 8.14
N GLY A 79 7.44 4.64 8.30
CA GLY A 79 6.97 5.83 7.58
C GLY A 79 7.88 7.05 7.79
N LYS A 80 8.36 7.27 9.01
CA LYS A 80 9.36 8.31 9.30
C LYS A 80 10.70 8.06 8.61
N MET A 81 11.18 6.82 8.64
CA MET A 81 12.42 6.44 7.95
C MET A 81 12.30 6.66 6.44
N LEU A 82 11.16 6.33 5.83
CA LEU A 82 10.91 6.57 4.40
C LEU A 82 10.86 8.06 4.08
N SER A 83 10.18 8.85 4.91
CA SER A 83 10.09 10.31 4.75
C SER A 83 11.46 10.98 4.89
N ALA A 84 12.32 10.48 5.80
CA ALA A 84 13.69 10.98 5.94
C ALA A 84 14.57 10.67 4.71
N ASN A 85 14.22 9.64 3.91
CA ASN A 85 14.95 9.21 2.71
C ASN A 85 14.18 9.51 1.41
N GLU A 86 13.21 10.41 1.45
CA GLU A 86 12.28 10.69 0.36
C GLU A 86 13.00 11.05 -0.96
N SER A 87 13.98 11.97 -0.89
CA SER A 87 14.75 12.39 -2.07
C SER A 87 15.59 11.26 -2.68
N LEU A 88 16.10 10.35 -1.86
CA LEU A 88 16.86 9.19 -2.34
C LEU A 88 15.92 8.22 -3.08
N LEU A 89 14.76 7.94 -2.49
CA LEU A 89 13.75 7.06 -3.08
C LEU A 89 13.18 7.63 -4.38
N ASP A 90 12.94 8.95 -4.45
CA ASP A 90 12.52 9.65 -5.67
C ASP A 90 13.58 9.54 -6.78
N GLY A 91 14.87 9.57 -6.42
CA GLY A 91 15.97 9.38 -7.36
C GLY A 91 16.10 7.95 -7.87
N ILE A 92 15.96 6.96 -6.98
CA ILE A 92 16.11 5.53 -7.34
C ILE A 92 14.91 5.03 -8.14
N PHE A 93 13.68 5.34 -7.68
CA PHE A 93 12.43 4.84 -8.24
C PHE A 93 11.73 5.91 -9.10
N ASN A 94 12.41 6.37 -10.15
CA ASN A 94 11.87 7.38 -11.06
C ASN A 94 10.91 6.76 -12.08
N PHE A 95 9.68 6.48 -11.66
CA PHE A 95 8.62 5.97 -12.53
C PHE A 95 8.21 6.95 -13.63
N ALA A 96 8.31 8.27 -13.38
CA ALA A 96 7.95 9.29 -14.36
C ALA A 96 8.80 9.15 -15.64
N ALA A 97 10.08 8.80 -15.51
CA ALA A 97 10.95 8.52 -16.65
C ALA A 97 10.57 7.24 -17.44
N LEU A 98 9.80 6.34 -16.83
CA LEU A 98 9.39 5.08 -17.45
C LEU A 98 8.05 5.18 -18.18
N VAL A 99 7.21 6.17 -17.85
CA VAL A 99 5.93 6.40 -18.52
C VAL A 99 6.15 6.57 -20.03
N LEU A 100 5.23 5.99 -20.80
CA LEU A 100 5.21 6.07 -22.25
C LEU A 100 4.35 7.24 -22.70
N GLU A 101 4.42 7.56 -23.99
CA GLU A 101 3.59 8.61 -24.59
C GLU A 101 2.11 8.45 -24.22
N ARG A 102 1.40 9.59 -24.08
CA ARG A 102 -0.03 9.64 -23.76
C ARG A 102 -0.37 9.00 -22.40
N ASN A 103 0.53 9.14 -21.43
CA ASN A 103 0.37 8.68 -20.04
C ASN A 103 0.06 7.18 -19.90
N VAL A 104 0.75 6.36 -20.69
CA VAL A 104 0.65 4.91 -20.59
C VAL A 104 1.77 4.39 -19.69
N MET A 105 1.39 3.77 -18.57
CA MET A 105 2.35 3.04 -17.75
C MET A 105 2.82 1.80 -18.51
N PRO A 106 4.14 1.56 -18.61
CA PRO A 106 4.66 0.37 -19.28
C PRO A 106 4.19 -0.91 -18.59
N PRO A 107 4.19 -2.04 -19.30
CA PRO A 107 3.93 -3.34 -18.70
C PRO A 107 5.07 -3.72 -17.73
N VAL A 108 4.75 -4.57 -16.77
CA VAL A 108 5.74 -5.18 -15.89
C VAL A 108 6.13 -6.52 -16.47
N LEU A 109 7.44 -6.73 -16.66
CA LEU A 109 7.99 -8.01 -17.09
C LEU A 109 8.79 -8.68 -15.98
N SER A 110 8.83 -10.01 -16.01
CA SER A 110 9.78 -10.81 -15.24
C SER A 110 10.79 -11.47 -16.18
N TYR A 111 11.96 -11.76 -15.61
CA TYR A 111 13.05 -12.46 -16.28
C TYR A 111 13.47 -13.64 -15.41
N GLY A 112 13.50 -14.84 -16.00
CA GLY A 112 14.04 -16.05 -15.39
C GLY A 112 15.25 -16.53 -16.19
N GLN A 113 16.37 -16.78 -15.50
CA GLN A 113 17.52 -17.46 -16.07
C GLN A 113 17.33 -18.96 -15.96
N VAL A 114 17.62 -19.68 -17.04
CA VAL A 114 17.68 -21.15 -17.09
C VAL A 114 16.41 -21.80 -16.52
N SER A 115 15.37 -21.91 -17.34
CA SER A 115 14.19 -22.70 -16.96
C SER A 115 14.35 -24.13 -17.45
N LEU A 116 14.35 -25.08 -16.52
CA LEU A 116 14.16 -26.50 -16.81
C LEU A 116 12.68 -26.83 -16.58
N ASN A 117 12.01 -27.29 -17.63
CA ASN A 117 10.63 -27.76 -17.55
C ASN A 117 10.59 -29.23 -17.97
N LEU A 118 10.00 -30.07 -17.13
CA LEU A 118 9.71 -31.48 -17.38
C LEU A 118 8.20 -31.61 -17.64
N PRO A 119 7.71 -31.40 -18.88
CA PRO A 119 6.28 -31.55 -19.14
C PRO A 119 5.80 -33.00 -19.04
N ASP A 120 6.69 -33.98 -19.22
CA ASP A 120 6.45 -35.40 -19.02
C ASP A 120 7.73 -36.12 -18.55
N THR A 121 7.65 -37.44 -18.34
CA THR A 121 8.76 -38.27 -17.84
C THR A 121 9.91 -38.43 -18.86
N GLU A 122 9.68 -38.14 -20.14
CA GLU A 122 10.65 -38.42 -21.22
C GLU A 122 11.25 -37.17 -21.85
N THR A 123 10.68 -35.98 -21.61
CA THR A 123 11.10 -34.74 -22.25
C THR A 123 11.57 -33.70 -21.24
N ILE A 124 12.72 -33.10 -21.54
CA ILE A 124 13.28 -31.98 -20.78
C ILE A 124 13.36 -30.78 -21.74
N ARG A 125 12.70 -29.68 -21.39
CA ARG A 125 12.85 -28.41 -22.09
C ARG A 125 13.73 -27.49 -21.25
N VAL A 126 14.86 -27.08 -21.83
CA VAL A 126 15.76 -26.10 -21.25
C VAL A 126 15.68 -24.82 -22.07
N ALA A 127 15.56 -23.67 -21.41
CA ALA A 127 15.68 -22.36 -22.03
C ALA A 127 16.61 -21.48 -21.20
N ASP A 128 17.59 -20.85 -21.84
CA ASP A 128 18.58 -19.99 -21.17
C ASP A 128 17.94 -18.75 -20.54
N ALA A 129 16.85 -18.26 -21.13
CA ALA A 129 16.12 -17.08 -20.69
C ALA A 129 14.62 -17.22 -20.96
N THR A 130 13.83 -16.88 -19.95
CA THR A 130 12.37 -16.74 -20.08
C THR A 130 11.96 -15.32 -19.70
N TYR A 131 11.21 -14.67 -20.57
CA TYR A 131 10.57 -13.38 -20.30
C TYR A 131 9.07 -13.58 -20.22
N ARG A 132 8.42 -13.00 -19.20
CA ARG A 132 6.96 -13.05 -19.06
C ARG A 132 6.42 -11.67 -18.75
N ILE A 133 5.26 -11.34 -19.32
CA ILE A 133 4.53 -10.11 -18.98
C ILE A 133 3.63 -10.43 -17.79
N GLU A 134 3.95 -9.87 -16.62
CA GLU A 134 3.18 -10.06 -15.38
C GLU A 134 1.98 -9.11 -15.31
N SER A 135 2.15 -7.87 -15.78
CA SER A 135 1.09 -6.87 -15.87
C SER A 135 1.16 -6.16 -17.21
N GLN A 136 0.01 -5.96 -17.83
CA GLN A 136 -0.11 -5.24 -19.10
C GLN A 136 -0.06 -3.72 -18.93
N ALA A 137 0.24 -3.04 -20.04
CA ALA A 137 0.25 -1.58 -20.10
C ALA A 137 -1.17 -1.01 -19.88
N ARG A 138 -1.24 0.12 -19.16
CA ARG A 138 -2.51 0.78 -18.79
C ARG A 138 -2.35 2.30 -18.80
N PHE A 139 -3.45 3.01 -19.01
CA PHE A 139 -3.47 4.45 -18.78
C PHE A 139 -3.37 4.76 -17.30
N VAL A 140 -2.64 5.83 -16.98
CA VAL A 140 -2.56 6.40 -15.65
C VAL A 140 -2.80 7.91 -15.74
N THR A 141 -3.50 8.48 -14.76
CA THR A 141 -3.72 9.93 -14.68
C THR A 141 -2.50 10.66 -14.13
N ALA A 142 -1.74 9.99 -13.25
CA ALA A 142 -0.43 10.38 -12.78
C ALA A 142 0.50 9.16 -12.75
N PRO A 143 1.82 9.32 -12.95
CA PRO A 143 2.77 8.23 -12.78
C PRO A 143 2.67 7.63 -11.38
N THR A 144 2.68 6.29 -11.28
CA THR A 144 2.77 5.61 -9.98
C THR A 144 4.05 6.03 -9.27
N ASN A 145 4.00 6.17 -7.95
CA ASN A 145 5.13 6.54 -7.11
C ASN A 145 5.48 5.38 -6.15
N TRP A 146 6.72 5.32 -5.64
CA TRP A 146 7.08 4.40 -4.57
C TRP A 146 6.20 4.58 -3.32
N ARG A 147 5.66 5.79 -3.09
CA ARG A 147 4.70 6.08 -2.02
C ARG A 147 3.44 5.22 -2.13
N ASP A 148 2.96 4.97 -3.35
CA ASP A 148 1.78 4.12 -3.60
C ASP A 148 2.03 2.65 -3.21
N TYR A 149 3.30 2.22 -3.16
CA TYR A 149 3.66 0.88 -2.73
C TYR A 149 3.94 0.82 -1.23
N LEU A 150 4.73 1.75 -0.71
CA LEU A 150 5.29 1.64 0.64
C LEU A 150 4.40 2.27 1.72
N LEU A 151 3.53 3.21 1.38
CA LEU A 151 2.70 3.93 2.36
C LEU A 151 1.23 3.48 2.35
N HIS A 152 0.78 2.78 1.30
CA HIS A 152 -0.63 2.40 1.14
C HIS A 152 -1.14 1.49 2.26
N ASP A 153 -0.29 0.57 2.73
CA ASP A 153 -0.67 -0.45 3.71
C ASP A 153 -0.57 0.02 5.17
N PHE A 154 -0.12 1.25 5.42
CA PHE A 154 0.08 1.74 6.79
C PHE A 154 -1.20 2.28 7.41
N GLN A 155 -1.61 1.65 8.52
CA GLN A 155 -2.72 2.08 9.37
C GLN A 155 -2.14 2.55 10.71
N TYR A 156 -2.33 3.83 11.03
CA TYR A 156 -1.79 4.42 12.26
C TYR A 156 -2.79 4.45 13.43
N GLN A 157 -4.06 4.11 13.16
CA GLN A 157 -5.12 4.18 14.16
C GLN A 157 -5.27 2.85 14.89
N VAL A 158 -5.29 2.93 16.22
CA VAL A 158 -5.46 1.77 17.10
C VAL A 158 -6.75 1.97 17.89
N GLU A 159 -7.72 1.10 17.65
CA GLU A 159 -8.93 1.06 18.45
C GLU A 159 -8.64 0.44 19.83
N VAL A 160 -9.01 1.20 20.87
CA VAL A 160 -8.93 0.75 22.26
C VAL A 160 -10.01 -0.32 22.50
N PRO A 161 -9.68 -1.45 23.17
CA PRO A 161 -10.65 -2.48 23.50
C PRO A 161 -11.82 -1.95 24.33
N ALA A 162 -12.99 -2.57 24.17
CA ALA A 162 -14.16 -2.25 24.98
C ALA A 162 -13.83 -2.30 26.49
N THR A 163 -14.39 -1.37 27.26
CA THR A 163 -14.13 -1.22 28.70
C THR A 163 -14.39 -2.51 29.49
N SER A 164 -15.30 -3.36 29.03
CA SER A 164 -15.59 -4.68 29.62
C SER A 164 -14.42 -5.67 29.55
N LEU A 165 -13.52 -5.49 28.59
CA LEU A 165 -12.37 -6.37 28.35
C LEU A 165 -11.10 -5.87 29.05
N LEU A 166 -11.09 -4.65 29.57
CA LEU A 166 -9.96 -4.11 30.33
C LEU A 166 -9.80 -4.84 31.68
N PRO A 167 -8.57 -4.92 32.23
CA PRO A 167 -8.32 -5.55 33.52
C PRO A 167 -9.00 -4.77 34.66
N LYS A 168 -9.58 -5.50 35.62
CA LYS A 168 -10.31 -4.91 36.77
C LYS A 168 -9.57 -5.03 38.09
N ASN A 169 -8.67 -6.00 38.20
CA ASN A 169 -7.89 -6.26 39.41
C ASN A 169 -6.41 -6.47 39.06
N ASP A 170 -5.57 -6.52 40.09
CA ASP A 170 -4.12 -6.63 39.93
C ASP A 170 -3.67 -7.96 39.28
N ALA A 171 -4.41 -9.05 39.50
CA ALA A 171 -4.12 -10.34 38.87
C ALA A 171 -4.39 -10.30 37.36
N GLU A 172 -5.53 -9.75 36.95
CA GLU A 172 -5.88 -9.50 35.54
C GLU A 172 -4.90 -8.52 34.89
N LYS A 173 -4.44 -7.51 35.64
CA LYS A 173 -3.46 -6.53 35.14
C LYS A 173 -2.12 -7.18 34.76
N LYS A 174 -1.58 -8.06 35.60
CA LYS A 174 -0.33 -8.79 35.28
C LYS A 174 -0.47 -9.63 34.02
N VAL A 175 -1.62 -10.30 33.85
CA VAL A 175 -1.93 -11.06 32.63
C VAL A 175 -2.03 -10.11 31.44
N TRP A 176 -2.76 -9.00 31.58
CA TRP A 176 -2.92 -8.01 30.52
C TRP A 176 -1.58 -7.47 30.03
N GLU A 177 -0.72 -6.97 30.92
CA GLU A 177 0.58 -6.40 30.57
C GLU A 177 1.47 -7.41 29.84
N LYS A 178 1.47 -8.68 30.31
CA LYS A 178 2.22 -9.76 29.67
C LYS A 178 1.76 -10.03 28.24
N TYR A 179 0.45 -10.19 28.02
CA TYR A 179 -0.09 -10.53 26.70
C TYR A 179 -0.11 -9.32 25.75
N VAL A 180 -0.24 -8.10 26.26
CA VAL A 180 -0.03 -6.87 25.49
C VAL A 180 1.41 -6.78 25.00
N SER A 181 2.40 -6.99 25.88
CA SER A 181 3.82 -6.99 25.49
C SER A 181 4.12 -8.07 24.46
N GLN A 182 3.58 -9.28 24.64
CA GLN A 182 3.74 -10.35 23.65
C GLN A 182 3.09 -9.99 22.31
N GLY A 183 1.88 -9.41 22.34
CA GLY A 183 1.19 -8.95 21.14
C GLY A 183 1.96 -7.84 20.43
N TRP A 184 2.55 -6.92 21.19
CA TRP A 184 3.36 -5.82 20.66
C TRP A 184 4.52 -6.33 19.81
N ASP A 185 5.28 -7.31 20.30
CA ASP A 185 6.41 -7.88 19.55
C ASP A 185 5.96 -8.58 18.26
N ILE A 186 4.80 -9.25 18.29
CA ILE A 186 4.20 -9.87 17.11
C ILE A 186 3.80 -8.78 16.10
N GLY A 187 3.15 -7.71 16.56
CA GLY A 187 2.77 -6.58 15.71
C GLY A 187 3.98 -5.89 15.07
N PHE A 188 5.08 -5.76 15.80
CA PHE A 188 6.35 -5.23 15.28
C PHE A 188 6.89 -6.07 14.12
N LYS A 189 7.00 -7.40 14.32
CA LYS A 189 7.45 -8.32 13.27
C LYS A 189 6.52 -8.31 12.06
N GLN A 190 5.22 -8.29 12.29
CA GLN A 190 4.22 -8.23 11.22
C GLN A 190 4.37 -6.95 10.38
N ALA A 191 4.63 -5.80 11.00
CA ALA A 191 4.87 -4.56 10.26
C ALA A 191 6.14 -4.64 9.39
N ASP A 192 7.22 -5.23 9.90
CA ASP A 192 8.44 -5.45 9.11
C ASP A 192 8.21 -6.41 7.93
N GLU A 193 7.43 -7.47 8.12
CA GLU A 193 7.06 -8.41 7.06
C GLU A 193 6.21 -7.74 5.97
N ILE A 194 5.19 -6.97 6.35
CA ILE A 194 4.36 -6.19 5.41
C ILE A 194 5.25 -5.23 4.61
N PHE A 195 6.12 -4.49 5.29
CA PHE A 195 7.05 -3.59 4.62
C PHE A 195 7.97 -4.32 3.63
N GLY A 196 8.52 -5.47 4.03
CA GLY A 196 9.36 -6.29 3.16
C GLY A 196 8.63 -6.78 1.91
N GLN A 197 7.36 -7.18 2.03
CA GLN A 197 6.53 -7.58 0.91
C GLN A 197 6.22 -6.40 -0.04
N SER A 198 5.90 -5.23 0.52
CA SER A 198 5.62 -4.03 -0.28
C SER A 198 6.87 -3.51 -0.99
N LEU A 199 8.04 -3.59 -0.35
CA LEU A 199 9.33 -3.30 -0.98
C LEU A 199 9.67 -4.30 -2.10
N ALA A 200 9.47 -5.60 -1.88
CA ALA A 200 9.69 -6.61 -2.91
C ALA A 200 8.77 -6.40 -4.12
N ARG A 201 7.51 -6.00 -3.89
CA ARG A 201 6.56 -5.63 -4.96
C ARG A 201 7.05 -4.42 -5.73
N LEU A 202 7.45 -3.35 -5.04
CA LEU A 202 8.01 -2.13 -5.62
C LEU A 202 9.21 -2.44 -6.52
N GLU A 203 10.19 -3.19 -6.00
CA GLU A 203 11.37 -3.56 -6.76
C GLU A 203 11.05 -4.40 -7.99
N ARG A 204 10.19 -5.42 -7.83
CA ARG A 204 9.77 -6.30 -8.93
C ARG A 204 9.11 -5.49 -10.04
N ASP A 205 8.16 -4.63 -9.69
CA ASP A 205 7.42 -3.84 -10.67
C ASP A 205 8.32 -2.80 -11.36
N TYR A 206 9.16 -2.09 -10.60
CA TYR A 206 10.10 -1.11 -11.16
C TYR A 206 11.12 -1.76 -12.09
N LYS A 207 11.81 -2.82 -11.63
CA LYS A 207 12.76 -3.59 -12.45
C LYS A 207 12.09 -4.17 -13.69
N GLY A 208 10.85 -4.65 -13.57
CA GLY A 208 10.10 -5.17 -14.71
C GLY A 208 9.73 -4.11 -15.75
N MET A 209 9.45 -2.88 -15.34
CA MET A 209 9.23 -1.76 -16.26
C MET A 209 10.53 -1.25 -16.90
N VAL A 210 11.64 -1.26 -16.17
CA VAL A 210 12.97 -0.99 -16.76
C VAL A 210 13.33 -2.05 -17.79
N LEU A 211 13.07 -3.32 -17.48
CA LEU A 211 13.27 -4.44 -18.40
C LEU A 211 12.44 -4.26 -19.68
N TYR A 212 11.18 -3.81 -19.56
CA TYR A 212 10.36 -3.46 -20.73
C TYR A 212 11.07 -2.48 -21.66
N LYS A 213 11.58 -1.35 -21.14
CA LYS A 213 12.29 -0.34 -21.95
C LYS A 213 13.51 -0.92 -22.65
N SER A 214 14.28 -1.75 -21.93
CA SER A 214 15.45 -2.44 -22.50
C SER A 214 15.07 -3.37 -23.66
N LEU A 215 14.04 -4.20 -23.47
CA LEU A 215 13.55 -5.11 -24.51
C LEU A 215 12.93 -4.37 -25.70
N LEU A 216 12.27 -3.23 -25.44
CA LEU A 216 11.69 -2.39 -26.48
C LEU A 216 12.80 -1.80 -27.36
N ALA A 217 13.89 -1.33 -26.76
CA ALA A 217 15.07 -0.85 -27.49
C ALA A 217 15.71 -1.96 -28.35
N LYS A 218 15.69 -3.21 -27.87
CA LYS A 218 16.16 -4.40 -28.58
C LYS A 218 15.17 -4.93 -29.63
N GLY A 219 13.96 -4.37 -29.74
CA GLY A 219 12.93 -4.88 -30.65
C GLY A 219 12.31 -6.23 -30.24
N MET A 220 12.52 -6.67 -29.00
CA MET A 220 12.02 -7.95 -28.48
C MET A 220 10.58 -7.87 -27.95
N ILE A 221 10.05 -6.65 -27.80
CA ILE A 221 8.67 -6.40 -27.38
C ILE A 221 8.10 -5.23 -28.16
N SER A 222 6.80 -5.27 -28.49
CA SER A 222 6.12 -4.19 -29.18
C SER A 222 5.76 -3.02 -28.25
N LYS A 223 5.66 -1.82 -28.81
CA LYS A 223 5.08 -0.65 -28.13
C LYS A 223 3.56 -0.75 -28.06
N PRO A 224 2.91 -0.25 -26.99
CA PRO A 224 1.46 -0.10 -27.01
C PRO A 224 1.07 0.91 -28.09
N TYR A 225 -0.06 0.66 -28.77
CA TYR A 225 -0.63 1.63 -29.71
C TYR A 225 -1.89 2.24 -29.11
N VAL A 226 -1.89 3.56 -28.99
CA VAL A 226 -3.01 4.35 -28.47
C VAL A 226 -3.70 5.04 -29.64
N ALA A 227 -4.96 4.68 -29.86
CA ALA A 227 -5.84 5.40 -30.76
C ALA A 227 -6.52 6.56 -30.01
N GLU A 228 -6.65 7.70 -30.68
CA GLU A 228 -7.32 8.90 -30.18
C GLU A 228 -8.49 9.23 -31.11
N SER A 229 -9.70 9.34 -30.56
CA SER A 229 -10.89 9.84 -31.27
C SER A 229 -11.24 11.22 -30.75
N LYS A 230 -11.32 12.21 -31.64
CA LYS A 230 -11.71 13.59 -31.30
C LYS A 230 -13.21 13.74 -31.51
N MET A 231 -13.95 13.99 -30.44
CA MET A 231 -15.41 14.13 -30.45
C MET A 231 -15.84 15.60 -30.61
N GLY A 232 -14.92 16.56 -30.44
CA GLY A 232 -15.20 17.97 -30.64
C GLY A 232 -15.90 18.59 -29.44
N VAL A 233 -17.18 18.94 -29.58
CA VAL A 233 -18.00 19.43 -28.48
C VAL A 233 -19.06 18.38 -28.17
N THR A 234 -19.02 17.84 -26.96
CA THR A 234 -20.01 16.88 -26.45
C THR A 234 -20.71 17.48 -25.24
N GLY A 235 -21.89 16.99 -24.89
CA GLY A 235 -22.63 17.54 -23.75
C GLY A 235 -24.10 17.19 -23.77
N ASN A 236 -24.78 17.62 -22.71
CA ASN A 236 -26.22 17.65 -22.58
C ASN A 236 -26.66 19.07 -22.16
N GLY A 237 -27.95 19.29 -21.92
CA GLY A 237 -28.46 20.61 -21.51
C GLY A 237 -27.85 21.18 -20.21
N ASN A 238 -27.18 20.36 -19.41
CA ASN A 238 -26.59 20.71 -18.10
C ASN A 238 -25.06 20.66 -18.07
N GLU A 239 -24.39 20.06 -19.05
CA GLU A 239 -22.93 19.89 -19.09
C GLU A 239 -22.41 19.96 -20.53
N ILE A 240 -21.30 20.68 -20.73
CA ILE A 240 -20.63 20.80 -22.04
C ILE A 240 -19.14 20.50 -21.89
N ASN A 241 -18.65 19.57 -22.70
CA ASN A 241 -17.25 19.24 -22.85
C ASN A 241 -16.75 19.84 -24.16
N ILE A 242 -15.73 20.69 -24.08
CA ILE A 242 -15.11 21.34 -25.23
C ILE A 242 -13.78 20.64 -25.52
N ASN A 243 -13.54 20.33 -26.80
CA ASN A 243 -12.39 19.55 -27.26
C ASN A 243 -12.35 18.13 -26.65
N ASP A 244 -13.52 17.49 -26.53
CA ASP A 244 -13.64 16.14 -25.98
C ASP A 244 -12.89 15.11 -26.85
N ARG A 245 -12.14 14.21 -26.20
CA ARG A 245 -11.32 13.19 -26.85
C ARG A 245 -11.32 11.90 -26.05
N VAL A 246 -11.40 10.78 -26.76
CA VAL A 246 -11.33 9.43 -26.18
C VAL A 246 -10.03 8.77 -26.61
N LEU A 247 -9.24 8.31 -25.63
CA LEU A 247 -8.02 7.53 -25.88
C LEU A 247 -8.25 6.06 -25.54
N ARG A 248 -7.78 5.16 -26.40
CA ARG A 248 -7.87 3.70 -26.18
C ARG A 248 -6.58 3.01 -26.60
N ILE A 249 -6.06 2.12 -25.75
CA ILE A 249 -5.00 1.19 -26.15
C ILE A 249 -5.63 0.13 -27.06
N THR A 250 -5.37 0.18 -28.35
CA THR A 250 -5.91 -0.79 -29.33
C THR A 250 -4.96 -1.96 -29.58
N ALA A 251 -3.65 -1.76 -29.39
CA ALA A 251 -2.66 -2.83 -29.39
C ALA A 251 -1.88 -2.83 -28.07
N LYS A 252 -1.88 -3.99 -27.40
CA LYS A 252 -1.11 -4.20 -26.15
C LYS A 252 0.32 -4.64 -26.47
N PRO A 253 1.29 -4.35 -25.59
CA PRO A 253 2.65 -4.87 -25.73
C PRO A 253 2.69 -6.40 -25.77
N GLN A 254 3.43 -6.94 -26.73
CA GLN A 254 3.59 -8.37 -26.97
C GLN A 254 5.05 -8.70 -27.25
N LEU A 255 5.55 -9.75 -26.59
CA LEU A 255 6.89 -10.29 -26.85
C LEU A 255 6.95 -10.81 -28.29
N GLN A 256 8.01 -10.44 -28.98
CA GLN A 256 8.25 -10.79 -30.38
C GLN A 256 9.07 -12.06 -30.44
N THR A 257 8.50 -13.15 -30.95
CA THR A 257 9.19 -14.45 -31.04
C THR A 257 10.09 -14.57 -32.27
N ASN A 258 9.96 -13.67 -33.25
CA ASN A 258 10.82 -13.66 -34.43
C ASN A 258 12.17 -12.98 -34.10
N PRO A 259 13.30 -13.72 -34.09
CA PRO A 259 14.61 -13.15 -33.73
C PRO A 259 15.18 -12.23 -34.81
N ALA A 260 14.70 -12.29 -36.07
CA ALA A 260 15.23 -11.47 -37.16
C ALA A 260 15.02 -9.96 -36.97
N ILE A 261 14.03 -9.58 -36.14
CA ILE A 261 13.75 -8.17 -35.80
C ILE A 261 14.46 -7.71 -34.53
N TRP A 262 15.17 -8.61 -33.84
CA TRP A 262 15.89 -8.29 -32.62
C TRP A 262 17.21 -7.60 -32.94
N LYS A 263 17.54 -6.58 -32.16
CA LYS A 263 18.84 -5.90 -32.26
C LYS A 263 19.82 -6.56 -31.28
N PRO A 264 20.96 -7.09 -31.76
CA PRO A 264 21.95 -7.69 -30.88
C PRO A 264 22.53 -6.63 -29.94
N VAL A 265 22.76 -7.02 -28.68
CA VAL A 265 23.57 -6.22 -27.77
C VAL A 265 25.02 -6.46 -28.15
N ALA A 266 25.67 -5.47 -28.76
CA ALA A 266 27.12 -5.50 -28.89
C ALA A 266 27.71 -5.40 -27.48
N VAL A 267 28.21 -6.51 -26.95
CA VAL A 267 29.07 -6.48 -25.76
C VAL A 267 30.45 -6.04 -26.27
N PRO A 268 30.95 -4.84 -25.92
CA PRO A 268 32.34 -4.52 -26.22
C PRO A 268 33.20 -5.53 -25.46
N ARG A 269 34.10 -6.20 -26.19
CA ARG A 269 35.11 -7.11 -25.63
C ARG A 269 36.11 -6.34 -24.79
#